data_AF-A0A6N2VZI6-F1
#
_entry.id   AF-A0A6N2VZI6-F1
#
_cell.length_a   1.000
_cell.length_b   1.000
_cell.length_c   1.000
_cell.angle_alpha   90.00
_cell.angle_beta   90.00
_cell.angle_gamma   90.00
#
_symmetry.space_group_name_H-M   'P 1'
#
loop_
_entity.id
_entity.type
_entity.pdbx_description
1 polymer ?
#
loop_
_entity_poly.entity_id
_entity_poly.type
_entity_poly.pdbx_seq_one_letter_code
_entity_poly.pdbx_strand_id
1 'polypeptide(L)'
;MSIKRKDTDLKQEEIAYSLEEGYFYIQICESGYDYTVYDPNFREIDGGQLDTSDLTITQAAKELMEEYFPNDKSKIMSVNTLFELVNIVSTI
;
A
#
# COMPACT_ATOMS: atom_id res chain seq x y z
N MET A 1 24.21 11.79 27.76
CA MET A 1 23.19 10.72 27.74
C MET A 1 22.52 10.78 26.38
N SER A 2 22.94 9.93 25.45
CA SER A 2 22.46 9.97 24.07
C SER A 2 21.05 9.43 24.01
N ILE A 3 20.09 10.33 23.75
CA ILE A 3 18.75 9.94 23.32
C ILE A 3 18.92 9.38 21.91
N LYS A 4 19.10 8.06 21.80
CA LYS A 4 18.85 7.36 20.54
C LYS A 4 17.37 7.54 20.26
N ARG A 5 17.00 8.58 19.52
CA ARG A 5 15.77 8.53 18.74
C ARG A 5 15.97 7.32 17.85
N LYS A 6 15.28 6.21 18.15
CA LYS A 6 15.09 5.16 17.15
C LYS A 6 14.19 5.82 16.13
N ASP A 7 14.82 6.48 15.15
CA ASP A 7 14.22 6.64 13.84
C ASP A 7 13.75 5.24 13.48
N THR A 8 12.45 5.03 13.63
CA THR A 8 11.82 3.74 13.36
C THR A 8 11.62 3.71 11.86
N ASP A 9 12.74 3.80 11.13
CA ASP A 9 12.92 3.32 9.77
C ASP A 9 12.85 1.79 9.86
N LEU A 10 11.70 1.27 10.28
CA LEU A 10 11.26 -0.01 9.77
C LEU A 10 11.23 0.23 8.26
N LYS A 11 12.17 -0.34 7.52
CA LYS A 11 12.01 -0.52 6.08
C LYS A 11 10.67 -1.22 5.92
N GLN A 12 9.61 -0.46 5.72
CA GLN A 12 8.31 -1.02 5.42
C GLN A 12 8.47 -1.51 3.99
N GLU A 13 8.81 -2.80 3.87
CA GLU A 13 8.89 -3.48 2.58
C GLU A 13 7.50 -3.56 1.93
N GLU A 14 6.45 -3.33 2.71
CA GLU A 14 5.06 -3.32 2.27
C GLU A 14 4.20 -2.38 3.11
N ILE A 15 3.20 -1.79 2.48
CA ILE A 15 2.20 -0.93 3.13
C ILE A 15 0.82 -1.19 2.52
N ALA A 16 -0.18 -1.28 3.38
CA ALA A 16 -1.58 -1.29 3.00
C ALA A 16 -2.27 0.00 3.46
N TYR A 17 -3.14 0.54 2.62
CA TYR A 17 -3.96 1.71 2.88
C TYR A 17 -5.43 1.34 2.74
N SER A 18 -6.24 1.78 3.70
CA SER A 18 -7.69 1.82 3.60
C SER A 18 -8.12 3.20 3.14
N LEU A 19 -8.95 3.23 2.10
CA LEU A 19 -9.58 4.43 1.55
C LEU A 19 -11.11 4.28 1.66
N GLU A 20 -11.89 5.35 1.45
CA GLU A 20 -13.35 5.26 1.45
C GLU A 20 -13.86 4.50 0.22
N GLU A 21 -13.21 4.71 -0.93
CA GLU A 21 -13.57 4.12 -2.22
C GLU A 21 -12.88 2.77 -2.49
N GLY A 22 -12.03 2.27 -1.58
CA GLY A 22 -11.35 0.98 -1.75
C GLY A 22 -10.13 0.76 -0.87
N TYR A 23 -9.24 -0.10 -1.32
CA TYR A 23 -8.00 -0.41 -0.62
C TYR A 23 -6.82 -0.38 -1.58
N PHE A 24 -5.66 -0.01 -1.07
CA PHE A 24 -4.43 0.07 -1.85
C PHE A 24 -3.31 -0.67 -1.14
N TYR A 25 -2.63 -1.55 -1.85
CA TYR A 25 -1.47 -2.29 -1.37
C TYR A 25 -0.26 -1.97 -2.23
N ILE A 26 0.89 -1.82 -1.60
CA ILE A 26 2.16 -1.61 -2.28
C ILE A 26 3.28 -2.32 -1.54
N GLN A 27 4.20 -2.89 -2.29
CA GLN A 27 5.37 -3.59 -1.78
C GLN A 27 6.63 -3.25 -2.59
N ILE A 28 7.79 -3.33 -1.95
CA ILE A 28 9.10 -3.22 -2.61
C ILE A 28 9.34 -4.48 -3.43
N CYS A 29 9.74 -4.30 -4.68
CA CYS A 29 10.21 -5.37 -5.56
C CYS A 29 11.64 -5.07 -6.05
N GLU A 30 12.27 -6.01 -6.76
CA GLU A 30 13.69 -5.90 -7.15
C GLU A 30 14.01 -4.65 -8.00
N SER A 31 13.05 -4.18 -8.82
CA SER A 31 13.23 -3.03 -9.71
C SER A 31 12.37 -1.81 -9.35
N GLY A 32 11.67 -1.81 -8.20
CA GLY A 32 10.82 -0.69 -7.82
C GLY A 32 9.73 -1.09 -6.83
N TYR A 33 8.46 -0.86 -7.21
CA TYR A 33 7.31 -1.16 -6.35
C TYR A 33 6.23 -1.93 -7.10
N ASP A 34 5.75 -3.01 -6.52
CA ASP A 34 4.56 -3.72 -7.00
C ASP A 34 3.36 -3.21 -6.20
N TYR A 35 2.26 -2.90 -6.89
CA TYR A 35 1.06 -2.34 -6.26
C TYR A 35 -0.19 -3.07 -6.73
N THR A 36 -1.20 -3.06 -5.86
CA THR A 36 -2.50 -3.66 -6.12
C THR A 36 -3.59 -2.75 -5.58
N VAL A 37 -4.59 -2.49 -6.41
CA VAL A 37 -5.74 -1.67 -6.12
C VAL A 37 -6.95 -2.58 -5.98
N TYR A 38 -7.66 -2.42 -4.88
CA TYR A 38 -8.89 -3.17 -4.59
C TYR A 38 -10.09 -2.22 -4.49
N ASP A 39 -11.25 -2.71 -4.91
CA ASP A 39 -12.53 -2.08 -4.65
C ASP A 39 -12.94 -2.18 -3.16
N PRO A 40 -14.06 -1.55 -2.73
CA PRO A 40 -14.58 -1.68 -1.36
C PRO A 40 -15.00 -3.11 -0.99
N ASN A 41 -15.09 -4.02 -1.96
CA ASN A 41 -15.40 -5.43 -1.78
C ASN A 41 -14.14 -6.31 -1.75
N PHE A 42 -12.94 -5.73 -1.65
CA PHE A 42 -11.66 -6.46 -1.63
C PHE A 42 -11.38 -7.25 -2.91
N ARG A 43 -12.01 -6.87 -4.02
CA ARG A 43 -11.71 -7.43 -5.34
C ARG A 43 -10.66 -6.57 -6.02
N GLU A 44 -9.66 -7.22 -6.58
CA GLU A 44 -8.64 -6.56 -7.38
C GLU A 44 -9.30 -5.91 -8.59
N ILE A 45 -9.13 -4.59 -8.71
CA ILE A 45 -9.61 -3.82 -9.86
C ILE A 45 -8.46 -3.44 -10.79
N ASP A 46 -7.28 -3.25 -10.24
CA ASP A 46 -6.07 -2.95 -11.00
C ASP A 46 -4.84 -3.35 -10.20
N GLY A 47 -3.72 -3.55 -10.89
CA GLY A 47 -2.46 -3.93 -10.27
C GLY A 47 -1.33 -3.84 -11.27
N GLY A 48 -0.14 -3.47 -10.79
CA GLY A 48 1.00 -3.26 -11.67
C GLY A 48 2.29 -3.02 -10.93
N GLN A 49 3.33 -2.73 -11.70
CA GLN A 49 4.66 -2.44 -11.19
C GLN A 49 5.05 -1.02 -11.56
N LEU A 50 5.49 -0.26 -10.57
CA LEU A 50 6.12 1.04 -10.71
C LEU A 50 7.64 0.83 -10.73
N ASP A 51 8.24 0.92 -11.93
CA ASP A 51 9.68 0.81 -12.16
C ASP A 51 10.39 2.12 -11.77
N THR A 52 10.37 2.45 -10.48
CA THR A 52 11.08 3.59 -9.91
C THR A 52 11.73 3.18 -8.59
N SER A 53 13.03 3.46 -8.46
CA SER A 53 13.78 3.29 -7.22
C SER A 53 14.14 4.63 -6.56
N ASP A 54 13.77 5.74 -7.20
CA ASP A 54 14.16 7.08 -6.79
C ASP A 54 13.25 7.64 -5.69
N LEU A 55 12.04 7.09 -5.58
CA LEU A 55 11.04 7.43 -4.58
C LEU A 55 11.10 6.46 -3.41
N THR A 56 10.65 6.88 -2.24
CA THR A 56 10.34 5.96 -1.13
C THR A 56 9.00 5.27 -1.37
N ILE A 57 8.77 4.09 -0.76
CA ILE A 57 7.49 3.37 -0.88
C ILE A 57 6.28 4.26 -0.55
N THR A 58 6.38 5.12 0.45
CA THR A 58 5.30 6.04 0.83
C THR A 58 5.05 7.13 -0.22
N GLN A 59 6.10 7.61 -0.89
CA GLN A 59 5.97 8.56 -1.99
C GLN A 59 5.36 7.91 -3.22
N ALA A 60 5.87 6.74 -3.61
CA ALA A 60 5.29 5.93 -4.69
C ALA A 60 3.80 5.62 -4.43
N ALA A 61 3.48 5.20 -3.20
CA ALA A 61 2.09 4.97 -2.79
C ALA A 61 1.23 6.23 -2.92
N LYS A 62 1.74 7.39 -2.51
CA LYS A 62 1.00 8.65 -2.58
C LYS A 62 0.71 9.05 -4.02
N GLU A 63 1.68 8.93 -4.92
CA GLU A 63 1.48 9.22 -6.34
C GLU A 63 0.43 8.31 -6.96
N LEU A 64 0.52 7.00 -6.72
CA LEU A 64 -0.45 6.03 -7.21
C LEU A 64 -1.84 6.27 -6.60
N MET A 65 -1.94 6.53 -5.30
CA MET A 65 -3.22 6.84 -4.66
C MET A 65 -3.85 8.14 -5.19
N GLU A 66 -3.06 9.15 -5.57
CA GLU A 66 -3.59 10.37 -6.22
C GLU A 66 -4.18 10.09 -7.61
N GLU A 67 -3.65 9.08 -8.31
CA GLU A 67 -4.16 8.62 -9.61
C GLU A 67 -5.46 7.80 -9.47
N TYR A 68 -5.49 6.82 -8.56
CA TYR A 68 -6.63 5.90 -8.40
C TYR A 68 -7.75 6.44 -7.49
N PHE A 69 -7.39 7.19 -6.45
CA PHE A 69 -8.31 7.67 -5.42
C PHE A 69 -8.19 9.18 -5.21
N PRO A 70 -8.48 9.99 -6.24
CA PRO A 70 -8.32 11.43 -6.16
C PRO A 70 -9.24 12.00 -5.08
N ASN A 71 -8.65 12.70 -4.10
CA ASN A 71 -9.33 13.32 -2.95
C ASN A 71 -9.77 12.37 -1.82
N ASP A 72 -9.40 11.09 -1.86
CA ASP A 72 -9.73 10.15 -0.78
C ASP A 72 -8.74 10.29 0.40
N LYS A 73 -9.24 10.05 1.61
CA LYS A 73 -8.44 10.07 2.84
C LYS A 73 -7.86 8.69 3.11
N SER A 74 -6.66 8.46 2.58
CA SER A 74 -5.91 7.24 2.87
C SER A 74 -5.56 7.13 4.36
N LYS A 75 -5.78 5.97 4.97
CA LYS A 75 -5.27 5.61 6.30
C LYS A 75 -4.46 4.33 6.21
N ILE A 76 -3.28 4.31 6.81
CA ILE A 76 -2.47 3.09 6.89
C ILE A 76 -3.22 2.04 7.70
N MET A 77 -3.29 0.82 7.16
CA MET A 77 -3.85 -0.35 7.80
C MET A 77 -2.83 -1.50 7.86
N SER A 78 -3.17 -2.56 8.60
CA SER A 78 -2.35 -3.77 8.67
C SER A 78 -2.44 -4.54 7.35
N VAL A 79 -1.30 -4.85 6.75
CA VAL A 79 -1.21 -5.67 5.52
C VAL A 79 -1.85 -7.05 5.74
N ASN A 80 -1.55 -7.71 6.86
CA ASN A 80 -2.15 -9.00 7.21
C ASN A 80 -3.68 -8.92 7.22
N THR A 81 -4.25 -7.84 7.74
CA THR A 81 -5.71 -7.67 7.78
C THR A 81 -6.29 -7.50 6.38
N LEU A 82 -5.62 -6.75 5.49
CA LEU A 82 -6.05 -6.64 4.09
C LEU A 82 -6.07 -8.02 3.41
N PHE A 83 -4.98 -8.78 3.52
CA PHE A 83 -4.88 -10.11 2.91
C PHE A 83 -5.84 -11.13 3.50
N GLU A 84 -6.10 -11.10 4.80
CA GLU A 84 -7.16 -11.93 5.40
C GLU A 84 -8.53 -11.63 4.76
N LEU A 85 -8.88 -10.36 4.56
CA LEU A 85 -10.15 -9.96 3.96
C LEU A 85 -10.23 -10.34 2.47
N VAL A 86 -9.17 -10.09 1.71
CA VAL A 86 -9.05 -10.49 0.29
C VAL A 86 -9.18 -12.00 0.14
N ASN A 87 -8.50 -12.79 0.99
CA ASN A 87 -8.57 -14.25 0.97
C ASN A 87 -9.97 -14.77 1.30
N ILE A 88 -10.66 -14.14 2.26
CA ILE A 88 -12.05 -14.48 2.59
C ILE A 88 -12.94 -14.27 1.37
N VAL A 89 -12.85 -13.11 0.70
CA VAL A 89 -13.68 -12.79 -0.46
C VAL A 89 -13.35 -13.70 -1.66
N SER A 90 -12.09 -14.08 -1.83
CA SER A 90 -11.64 -14.95 -2.92
C SER A 90 -12.09 -16.42 -2.77
N THR A 91 -12.55 -16.82 -1.59
CA THR A 91 -12.98 -18.20 -1.29
C THR A 91 -14.49 -18.43 -1.53
N ILE A 92 -15.24 -17.37 -1.83
CA ILE A 92 -16.70 -17.38 -2.02
C ILE A 92 -17.06 -17.49 -3.51
#